data_AF-A0A5D8YPM0-F1
#
_entry.id   AF-A0A5D8YPM0-F1
#
_cell.length_a   1.000
_cell.length_b   1.000
_cell.length_c   1.000
_cell.angle_alpha   90.00
_cell.angle_beta   90.00
_cell.angle_gamma   90.00
#
_symmetry.space_group_name_H-M   'P 1'
#
loop_
_entity.id
_entity.type
_entity.pdbx_description
1 polymer ?
#
loop_
_entity_poly.entity_id
_entity_poly.type
_entity_poly.pdbx_seq_one_letter_code
_entity_poly.pdbx_strand_id
1 'polypeptide(L)'
;MEKYQRTMTIKNMEIQTKKGSIDIHKPDTATLKQLQNILTYGVMPFKQTFNGADFGVVMQCGEQEVYCLKQQPLEVERKQAEQLFQLQHFMIMDAYCRYIKIGFSGAYLASPYLRQRDNGLWEAGVSHFIFPSDNEKVYSEKSFGKAYDNQFGSGATNMFMAFVDSFKQAFAESKLTMPQYFGIDIRPRSHLKSLAMYFMVVGSDVFCLRTNLREQEDVAWTILASGGIDKVYHLPAFPMTINESDLNEAKGRT
;
A
#
# COMPACT_ATOMS: atom_id res chain seq x y z
N MET A 1 -9.78 -35.32 -27.55
CA MET A 1 -9.74 -33.85 -27.42
C MET A 1 -8.72 -33.51 -26.35
N GLU A 2 -7.45 -33.56 -26.71
CA GLU A 2 -6.34 -33.02 -25.92
C GLU A 2 -6.03 -31.65 -26.50
N LYS A 3 -6.08 -30.59 -25.68
CA LYS A 3 -5.42 -29.33 -26.01
C LYS A 3 -5.26 -28.44 -24.77
N TYR A 4 -4.00 -28.16 -24.47
CA TYR A 4 -3.46 -27.11 -23.61
C TYR A 4 -3.52 -27.28 -22.08
N GLN A 5 -2.79 -28.27 -21.56
CA GLN A 5 -2.00 -28.02 -20.35
C GLN A 5 -0.82 -27.13 -20.75
N ARG A 6 -0.97 -25.81 -20.61
CA ARG A 6 0.14 -24.87 -20.73
C ARG A 6 0.90 -24.94 -19.41
N THR A 7 1.96 -25.75 -19.37
CA THR A 7 2.92 -25.80 -18.28
C THR A 7 3.40 -24.37 -18.03
N MET A 8 2.97 -23.76 -16.93
CA MET A 8 3.45 -22.45 -16.51
C MET A 8 4.89 -22.62 -16.01
N THR A 9 5.86 -22.32 -16.87
CA THR A 9 7.25 -22.18 -16.42
C THR A 9 7.30 -20.97 -15.49
N ILE A 10 7.40 -21.22 -14.18
CA ILE A 10 7.66 -20.20 -13.18
C ILE A 10 9.06 -19.66 -13.46
N LYS A 11 9.15 -18.54 -14.17
CA LYS A 11 10.38 -17.77 -14.22
C LYS A 11 10.34 -16.86 -13.01
N ASN A 12 10.94 -17.30 -11.90
CA ASN A 12 11.29 -16.39 -10.82
C ASN A 12 12.11 -15.27 -11.45
N MET A 13 11.63 -14.04 -11.28
CA MET A 13 12.26 -12.86 -11.82
C MET A 13 13.03 -12.20 -10.69
N GLU A 14 14.26 -11.80 -10.93
CA GLU A 14 15.13 -11.23 -9.90
C GLU A 14 15.49 -9.80 -10.29
N ILE A 15 15.32 -8.85 -9.36
CA ILE A 15 15.75 -7.45 -9.55
C ILE A 15 17.11 -7.28 -8.88
N GLN A 16 18.12 -7.01 -9.69
CA GLN A 16 19.47 -6.75 -9.21
C GLN A 16 19.64 -5.27 -8.83
N THR A 17 20.01 -5.01 -7.59
CA THR A 17 20.29 -3.66 -7.09
C THR A 17 21.76 -3.54 -6.66
N LYS A 18 22.22 -2.31 -6.42
CA LYS A 18 23.57 -2.08 -5.87
C LYS A 18 23.76 -2.61 -4.44
N LYS A 19 22.68 -3.05 -3.79
CA LYS A 19 22.62 -3.38 -2.35
C LYS A 19 22.17 -4.82 -2.07
N GLY A 20 21.93 -5.60 -3.12
CA GLY A 20 21.41 -6.96 -3.04
C GLY A 20 20.41 -7.22 -4.15
N SER A 21 19.97 -8.47 -4.27
CA SER A 21 18.91 -8.85 -5.18
C SER A 21 17.57 -9.01 -4.46
N ILE A 22 16.49 -8.87 -5.22
CA ILE A 22 15.13 -9.09 -4.75
C ILE A 22 14.47 -10.09 -5.68
N ASP A 23 14.02 -11.21 -5.13
CA ASP A 23 13.22 -12.20 -5.81
C ASP A 23 11.77 -11.71 -5.92
N ILE A 24 11.27 -11.69 -7.16
CA ILE A 24 9.92 -11.29 -7.51
C ILE A 24 9.07 -12.53 -7.74
N HIS A 25 8.07 -12.68 -6.86
CA HIS A 25 7.17 -13.82 -6.85
C HIS A 25 5.79 -13.42 -7.34
N LYS A 26 5.10 -14.33 -8.02
CA LYS A 26 3.65 -14.21 -8.18
C LYS A 26 2.98 -14.67 -6.89
N PRO A 27 1.90 -14.00 -6.43
CA PRO A 27 1.13 -14.49 -5.30
C PRO A 27 0.46 -15.81 -5.67
N ASP A 28 0.56 -16.79 -4.79
CA ASP A 28 -0.16 -18.06 -4.93
C ASP A 28 -1.62 -17.93 -4.48
N THR A 29 -2.39 -19.02 -4.61
CA THR A 29 -3.81 -19.02 -4.23
C THR A 29 -4.02 -18.72 -2.74
N ALA A 30 -3.14 -19.20 -1.86
CA ALA A 30 -3.26 -18.96 -0.42
C ALA A 30 -3.02 -17.48 -0.09
N THR A 31 -2.02 -16.87 -0.72
CA THR A 31 -1.68 -15.45 -0.59
C THR A 31 -2.82 -14.58 -1.13
N LEU A 32 -3.37 -14.91 -2.30
CA LEU A 32 -4.55 -14.22 -2.84
C LEU A 32 -5.75 -14.33 -1.90
N LYS A 33 -5.99 -15.51 -1.34
CA LYS A 33 -7.10 -15.71 -0.40
C LYS A 33 -6.93 -14.91 0.89
N GLN A 34 -5.69 -14.78 1.38
CA GLN A 34 -5.38 -13.90 2.51
C GLN A 34 -5.70 -12.44 2.19
N LEU A 35 -5.30 -11.95 1.02
CA LEU A 35 -5.62 -10.59 0.55
C LEU A 35 -7.13 -10.37 0.45
N GLN A 36 -7.87 -11.32 -0.12
CA GLN A 36 -9.33 -11.27 -0.22
C GLN A 36 -9.99 -11.20 1.17
N ASN A 37 -9.45 -11.92 2.16
CA ASN A 37 -9.98 -11.91 3.51
C ASN A 37 -9.68 -10.62 4.26
N ILE A 38 -8.44 -10.10 4.16
CA ILE A 38 -7.96 -8.98 4.99
C ILE A 38 -8.40 -7.61 4.48
N LEU A 39 -8.45 -7.42 3.15
CA LEU A 39 -8.87 -6.14 2.56
C LEU A 39 -10.38 -5.95 2.74
N THR A 40 -10.83 -4.73 3.03
CA THR A 40 -12.23 -4.41 3.37
C THR A 40 -13.22 -5.06 2.40
N TYR A 41 -13.05 -4.80 1.10
CA TYR A 41 -13.89 -5.38 0.04
C TYR A 41 -13.18 -6.45 -0.80
N GLY A 42 -11.92 -6.77 -0.47
CA GLY A 42 -11.16 -7.84 -1.13
C GLY A 42 -10.41 -7.41 -2.39
N VAL A 43 -10.05 -8.41 -3.20
CA VAL A 43 -9.29 -8.27 -4.44
C VAL A 43 -9.86 -9.22 -5.49
N MET A 44 -9.97 -8.75 -6.73
CA MET A 44 -10.53 -9.53 -7.85
C MET A 44 -9.57 -9.58 -9.02
N PRO A 45 -9.46 -10.71 -9.74
CA PRO A 45 -8.79 -10.72 -11.03
C PRO A 45 -9.61 -9.94 -12.07
N PHE A 46 -8.95 -9.23 -12.97
CA PHE A 46 -9.61 -8.75 -14.17
C PHE A 46 -9.79 -9.89 -15.17
N LYS A 47 -10.94 -9.92 -15.87
CA LYS A 47 -11.19 -10.87 -16.97
C LYS A 47 -10.16 -10.73 -18.10
N GLN A 48 -9.65 -9.52 -18.29
CA GLN A 48 -8.59 -9.16 -19.23
C GLN A 48 -7.70 -8.10 -18.57
N THR A 49 -6.39 -8.14 -18.80
CA THR A 49 -5.45 -7.16 -18.24
C THR A 49 -5.92 -5.73 -18.56
N PHE A 50 -6.07 -4.90 -17.53
CA PHE A 50 -6.54 -3.53 -17.63
C PHE A 50 -5.42 -2.55 -17.29
N ASN A 51 -4.98 -1.75 -18.27
CA ASN A 51 -3.85 -0.81 -18.12
C ASN A 51 -2.56 -1.46 -17.55
N GLY A 52 -2.35 -2.74 -17.83
CA GLY A 52 -1.22 -3.52 -17.31
C GLY A 52 -1.44 -4.13 -15.91
N ALA A 53 -2.63 -4.02 -15.32
CA ALA A 53 -2.99 -4.73 -14.10
C ALA A 53 -3.77 -6.01 -14.41
N ASP A 54 -3.48 -7.05 -13.65
CA ASP A 54 -4.20 -8.31 -13.69
C ASP A 54 -5.23 -8.40 -12.56
N PHE A 55 -5.15 -7.52 -11.56
CA PHE A 55 -6.02 -7.51 -10.38
C PHE A 55 -6.61 -6.12 -10.10
N GLY A 56 -7.78 -6.10 -9.48
CA GLY A 56 -8.39 -4.92 -8.87
C GLY A 56 -8.39 -5.04 -7.36
N VAL A 57 -7.76 -4.10 -6.66
CA VAL A 57 -7.98 -3.93 -5.22
C VAL A 57 -9.26 -3.13 -5.05
N VAL A 58 -10.26 -3.72 -4.41
CA VAL A 58 -11.59 -3.13 -4.35
C VAL A 58 -11.60 -2.00 -3.33
N MET A 59 -11.70 -0.77 -3.83
CA MET A 59 -11.71 0.46 -3.02
C MET A 59 -13.12 1.05 -2.85
N GLN A 60 -14.11 0.49 -3.55
CA GLN A 60 -15.51 0.89 -3.42
C GLN A 60 -16.43 -0.29 -3.75
N CYS A 61 -17.46 -0.50 -2.93
CA CYS A 61 -18.51 -1.49 -3.13
C CYS A 61 -19.87 -0.77 -3.01
N GLY A 62 -20.60 -0.65 -4.13
CA GLY A 62 -21.78 0.21 -4.21
C GLY A 62 -21.45 1.65 -3.81
N GLU A 63 -22.19 2.18 -2.84
CA GLU A 63 -21.98 3.54 -2.30
C GLU A 63 -20.92 3.61 -1.19
N GLN A 64 -20.37 2.47 -0.75
CA GLN A 64 -19.41 2.43 0.36
C GLN A 64 -17.97 2.42 -0.16
N GLU A 65 -17.21 3.47 0.17
CA GLU A 65 -15.78 3.56 -0.15
C GLU A 65 -14.88 3.04 1.00
N VAL A 66 -13.68 2.59 0.65
CA VAL A 66 -12.60 2.39 1.60
C VAL A 66 -12.12 3.75 2.08
N TYR A 67 -12.00 3.90 3.39
CA TYR A 67 -11.48 5.10 4.03
C TYR A 67 -9.96 4.98 4.27
N CYS A 68 -9.31 6.12 4.46
CA CYS A 68 -7.91 6.23 4.85
C CYS A 68 -7.74 7.33 5.90
N LEU A 69 -6.62 7.28 6.61
CA LEU A 69 -6.09 8.43 7.32
C LEU A 69 -5.24 9.25 6.35
N LYS A 70 -5.67 10.48 6.06
CA LYS A 70 -5.00 11.41 5.16
C LYS A 70 -4.21 12.41 5.98
N GLN A 71 -2.89 12.46 5.76
CA GLN A 71 -2.08 13.58 6.25
C GLN A 71 -2.43 14.87 5.51
N GLN A 72 -2.52 15.99 6.22
CA GLN A 72 -2.84 17.32 5.67
C GLN A 72 -1.57 18.19 5.59
N PRO A 73 -0.80 18.15 4.49
CA PRO A 73 0.39 18.98 4.32
C PRO A 73 0.02 20.41 3.89
N LEU A 74 1.03 21.28 3.88
CA LEU A 74 0.96 22.58 3.21
C LEU A 74 0.70 22.43 1.71
N GLU A 75 -0.11 23.33 1.16
CA GLU A 75 -0.33 23.46 -0.28
C GLU A 75 0.86 24.18 -0.90
N VAL A 76 1.36 23.67 -2.02
CA VAL A 76 2.59 24.15 -2.69
C VAL A 76 2.43 24.18 -4.21
N GLU A 77 3.40 24.75 -4.91
CA GLU A 77 3.44 24.72 -6.37
C GLU A 77 3.64 23.30 -6.91
N ARG A 78 3.12 23.03 -8.12
CA ARG A 78 3.08 21.68 -8.72
C ARG A 78 4.43 20.97 -8.71
N LYS A 79 5.50 21.65 -9.15
CA LYS A 79 6.84 21.06 -9.23
C LYS A 79 7.35 20.61 -7.85
N GLN A 80 7.07 21.41 -6.82
CA GLN A 80 7.43 21.07 -5.44
C GLN A 80 6.58 19.91 -4.92
N ALA A 81 5.28 19.89 -5.24
CA ALA A 81 4.38 18.79 -4.88
C ALA A 81 4.84 17.46 -5.51
N GLU A 82 5.23 17.46 -6.78
CA GLU A 82 5.75 16.27 -7.48
C GLU A 82 7.05 15.75 -6.83
N GLN A 83 7.94 16.65 -6.40
CA GLN A 83 9.15 16.27 -5.65
C GLN A 83 8.83 15.67 -4.28
N LEU A 84 7.89 16.28 -3.54
CA LEU A 84 7.44 15.77 -2.24
C LEU A 84 6.78 14.41 -2.37
N PHE A 85 5.98 14.20 -3.41
CA PHE A 85 5.35 12.92 -3.69
C PHE A 85 6.36 11.80 -3.92
N GLN A 86 7.42 12.05 -4.71
CA GLN A 86 8.48 11.06 -4.93
C GLN A 86 9.29 10.82 -3.64
N LEU A 87 9.60 11.87 -2.89
CA LEU A 87 10.27 11.74 -1.61
C LEU A 87 9.46 10.88 -0.63
N GLN A 88 8.15 11.13 -0.52
CA GLN A 88 7.26 10.34 0.32
C GLN A 88 7.21 8.88 -0.10
N HIS A 89 7.16 8.58 -1.41
CA HIS A 89 7.29 7.20 -1.91
C HIS A 89 8.53 6.50 -1.36
N PHE A 90 9.71 7.14 -1.45
CA PHE A 90 10.95 6.55 -0.95
C PHE A 90 10.95 6.36 0.57
N MET A 91 10.44 7.35 1.32
CA MET A 91 10.35 7.25 2.78
C MET A 91 9.33 6.20 3.22
N ILE A 92 8.27 5.96 2.45
CA ILE A 92 7.33 4.85 2.71
C ILE A 92 8.04 3.51 2.53
N MET A 93 8.86 3.35 1.50
CA MET A 93 9.61 2.09 1.26
C MET A 93 10.57 1.82 2.41
N ASP A 94 11.32 2.83 2.84
CA ASP A 94 12.23 2.70 3.97
C ASP A 94 11.48 2.42 5.29
N ALA A 95 10.33 3.07 5.50
CA ALA A 95 9.46 2.79 6.65
C ALA A 95 8.95 1.35 6.65
N TYR A 96 8.56 0.79 5.50
CA TYR A 96 8.15 -0.62 5.41
C TYR A 96 9.22 -1.59 5.87
N CYS A 97 10.49 -1.36 5.54
CA CYS A 97 11.62 -2.20 5.99
C CYS A 97 11.73 -2.31 7.52
N ARG A 98 11.27 -1.30 8.26
CA ARG A 98 11.23 -1.29 9.74
C ARG A 98 9.90 -1.81 10.25
N TYR A 99 8.81 -1.35 9.65
CA TYR A 99 7.45 -1.67 10.05
C TYR A 99 7.17 -3.18 10.06
N ILE A 100 7.61 -3.93 9.03
CA ILE A 100 7.37 -5.37 8.96
C ILE A 100 8.02 -6.15 10.11
N LYS A 101 9.11 -5.63 10.69
CA LYS A 101 9.86 -6.27 11.80
C LYS A 101 9.09 -6.19 13.12
N ILE A 102 8.10 -5.32 13.22
CA ILE A 102 7.18 -5.21 14.37
C ILE A 102 6.22 -6.42 14.39
N GLY A 103 5.90 -6.96 13.20
CA GLY A 103 5.17 -8.21 13.03
C GLY A 103 3.68 -8.09 13.33
N PHE A 104 3.03 -7.03 12.84
CA PHE A 104 1.57 -7.02 12.64
C PHE A 104 1.19 -8.09 11.60
N SER A 105 -0.01 -8.65 11.70
CA SER A 105 -0.53 -9.63 10.71
C SER A 105 -1.45 -8.99 9.68
N GLY A 106 -1.89 -7.76 9.93
CA GLY A 106 -2.73 -6.92 9.09
C GLY A 106 -2.10 -6.54 7.75
N ALA A 107 -2.90 -5.91 6.90
CA ALA A 107 -2.42 -5.23 5.70
C ALA A 107 -2.32 -3.72 5.93
N TYR A 108 -1.28 -3.11 5.38
CA TYR A 108 -1.04 -1.67 5.46
C TYR A 108 -0.62 -1.14 4.10
N LEU A 109 -1.36 -0.17 3.59
CA LEU A 109 -1.09 0.52 2.33
C LEU A 109 -0.91 2.01 2.63
N ALA A 110 0.33 2.41 2.86
CA ALA A 110 0.75 3.79 2.76
C ALA A 110 0.92 4.16 1.29
N SER A 111 0.27 5.23 0.85
CA SER A 111 0.31 5.67 -0.53
C SER A 111 0.49 7.18 -0.61
N PRO A 112 1.50 7.66 -1.33
CA PRO A 112 1.60 9.08 -1.62
C PRO A 112 0.45 9.46 -2.56
N TYR A 113 -0.08 10.67 -2.38
CA TYR A 113 -1.14 11.20 -3.22
C TYR A 113 -0.81 12.62 -3.67
N LEU A 114 -1.38 13.01 -4.80
CA LEU A 114 -1.33 14.37 -5.34
C LEU A 114 -2.74 14.87 -5.59
N ARG A 115 -3.04 16.06 -5.07
CA ARG A 115 -4.32 16.70 -5.28
C ARG A 115 -4.16 18.18 -5.57
N GLN A 116 -4.69 18.61 -6.70
CA GLN A 116 -4.88 20.03 -6.96
C GLN A 116 -6.10 20.56 -6.18
N ARG A 117 -5.90 21.70 -5.55
CA ARG A 117 -6.86 22.47 -4.75
C ARG A 117 -7.47 23.58 -5.62
N ASP A 118 -8.58 24.13 -5.16
CA ASP A 118 -9.36 25.07 -5.97
C ASP A 118 -8.65 26.42 -6.17
N ASN A 119 -7.66 26.72 -5.32
CA ASN A 119 -6.76 27.88 -5.46
C ASN A 119 -5.61 27.64 -6.47
N GLY A 120 -5.58 26.50 -7.16
CA GLY A 120 -4.55 26.14 -8.14
C GLY A 120 -3.30 25.47 -7.55
N LEU A 121 -3.10 25.56 -6.24
CA LEU A 121 -1.99 24.90 -5.53
C LEU A 121 -2.21 23.39 -5.39
N TRP A 122 -1.14 22.69 -5.04
CA TRP A 122 -1.08 21.24 -4.96
C TRP A 122 -0.78 20.77 -3.54
N GLU A 123 -1.50 19.75 -3.13
CA GLU A 123 -1.30 19.01 -1.89
C GLU A 123 -0.59 17.69 -2.22
N ALA A 124 0.56 17.44 -1.58
CA ALA A 124 1.35 16.21 -1.70
C ALA A 124 1.56 15.55 -0.34
N GLY A 125 0.76 14.53 -0.03
CA GLY A 125 0.74 13.89 1.28
C GLY A 125 0.77 12.38 1.22
N VAL A 126 0.79 11.74 2.39
CA VAL A 126 0.61 10.29 2.51
C VAL A 126 -0.79 9.99 3.01
N SER A 127 -1.42 9.04 2.35
CA SER A 127 -2.66 8.39 2.79
C SER A 127 -2.34 7.02 3.37
N HIS A 128 -3.01 6.66 4.46
CA HIS A 128 -2.79 5.41 5.18
C HIS A 128 -4.07 4.60 5.16
N PHE A 129 -4.08 3.54 4.36
CA PHE A 129 -5.13 2.53 4.33
C PHE A 129 -4.72 1.38 5.24
N ILE A 130 -5.54 1.09 6.23
CA ILE A 130 -5.19 0.21 7.34
C ILE A 130 -6.24 -0.90 7.40
N PHE A 131 -5.77 -2.14 7.37
CA PHE A 131 -6.62 -3.33 7.36
C PHE A 131 -6.13 -4.29 8.46
N PRO A 132 -6.56 -4.09 9.71
CA PRO A 132 -6.20 -4.97 10.82
C PRO A 132 -6.75 -6.38 10.59
N SER A 133 -5.96 -7.38 11.01
CA SER A 133 -6.43 -8.74 11.20
C SER A 133 -7.06 -8.93 12.58
N ASP A 134 -7.77 -10.04 12.76
CA ASP A 134 -8.32 -10.40 14.06
C ASP A 134 -7.17 -10.66 15.05
N ASN A 135 -7.08 -9.82 16.10
CA ASN A 135 -6.06 -9.85 17.15
C ASN A 135 -4.69 -9.25 16.78
N GLU A 136 -4.67 -8.04 16.24
CA GLU A 136 -3.43 -7.29 16.09
C GLU A 136 -2.66 -7.10 17.40
N LYS A 137 -1.33 -7.05 17.28
CA LYS A 137 -0.43 -6.74 18.39
C LYS A 137 -0.73 -5.36 18.97
N VAL A 138 -0.61 -5.25 20.28
CA VAL A 138 -0.54 -3.94 20.95
C VAL A 138 0.86 -3.38 20.76
N TYR A 139 0.95 -2.19 20.17
CA TYR A 139 2.22 -1.51 19.92
C TYR A 139 2.49 -0.41 20.94
N SER A 140 1.44 0.32 21.35
CA SER A 140 1.55 1.44 22.27
C SER A 140 0.40 1.42 23.28
N GLU A 141 0.73 1.44 24.57
CA GLU A 141 -0.25 1.57 25.67
C GLU A 141 -0.68 3.02 25.92
N LYS A 142 -0.27 3.97 25.07
CA LYS A 142 -0.63 5.40 25.22
C LYS A 142 -2.16 5.59 25.18
N SER A 143 -2.62 6.65 25.86
CA SER A 143 -4.03 7.03 26.03
C SER A 143 -4.84 7.17 24.72
N PHE A 144 -4.17 7.31 23.57
CA PHE A 144 -4.79 7.40 22.25
C PHE A 144 -4.83 6.06 21.49
N GLY A 145 -4.50 4.93 22.12
CA GLY A 145 -4.29 3.64 21.46
C GLY A 145 -5.48 3.02 20.71
N LYS A 146 -6.63 3.69 20.68
CA LYS A 146 -7.84 3.26 19.94
C LYS A 146 -8.52 4.39 19.16
N ALA A 147 -7.84 5.51 18.92
CA ALA A 147 -8.43 6.71 18.31
C ALA A 147 -9.12 6.46 16.94
N TYR A 148 -8.64 5.47 16.19
CA TYR A 148 -9.13 5.16 14.85
C TYR A 148 -9.78 3.76 14.74
N ASP A 149 -9.79 2.98 15.82
CA ASP A 149 -10.22 1.57 15.79
C ASP A 149 -11.71 1.43 15.42
N ASN A 150 -12.55 2.39 15.81
CA ASN A 150 -13.98 2.38 15.46
C ASN A 150 -14.21 2.47 13.95
N GLN A 151 -13.32 3.12 13.20
CA GLN A 151 -13.48 3.32 11.77
C GLN A 151 -12.79 2.22 10.94
N PHE A 152 -11.63 1.73 11.41
CA PHE A 152 -10.75 0.86 10.62
C PHE A 152 -10.62 -0.55 11.18
N GLY A 153 -11.19 -0.84 12.35
CA GLY A 153 -11.09 -2.13 13.03
C GLY A 153 -10.12 -2.11 14.20
N SER A 154 -10.28 -3.09 15.10
CA SER A 154 -9.48 -3.23 16.31
C SER A 154 -7.99 -3.37 15.96
N GLY A 155 -7.14 -2.51 16.56
CA GLY A 155 -5.70 -2.50 16.33
C GLY A 155 -5.22 -1.55 15.22
N ALA A 156 -6.13 -0.93 14.46
CA ALA A 156 -5.76 0.02 13.41
C ALA A 156 -4.91 1.18 13.94
N THR A 157 -5.22 1.69 15.13
CA THR A 157 -4.46 2.79 15.73
C THR A 157 -3.02 2.37 16.05
N ASN A 158 -2.81 1.15 16.53
CA ASN A 158 -1.48 0.63 16.81
C ASN A 158 -0.65 0.47 15.54
N MET A 159 -1.24 -0.09 14.48
CA MET A 159 -0.61 -0.20 13.16
C MET A 159 -0.22 1.19 12.61
N PHE A 160 -1.14 2.15 12.68
CA PHE A 160 -0.88 3.53 12.24
C PHE A 160 0.28 4.18 13.00
N MET A 161 0.27 4.12 14.33
CA MET A 161 1.31 4.73 15.16
C MET A 161 2.68 4.11 14.89
N ALA A 162 2.74 2.78 14.77
CA ALA A 162 3.95 2.05 14.42
C ALA A 162 4.51 2.43 13.05
N PHE A 163 3.63 2.59 12.05
CA PHE A 163 4.05 3.06 10.74
C PHE A 163 4.56 4.50 10.81
N VAL A 164 3.85 5.40 11.51
CA VAL A 164 4.26 6.81 11.67
C VAL A 164 5.62 6.93 12.35
N ASP A 165 5.90 6.13 13.37
CA ASP A 165 7.21 6.14 14.04
C ASP A 165 8.31 5.60 13.12
N SER A 166 8.03 4.53 12.36
CA SER A 166 8.94 4.02 11.31
C SER A 166 9.20 5.07 10.21
N PHE A 167 8.16 5.80 9.82
CA PHE A 167 8.21 6.84 8.80
C PHE A 167 9.00 8.07 9.26
N LYS A 168 8.82 8.52 10.51
CA LYS A 168 9.65 9.57 11.11
C LYS A 168 11.13 9.17 11.16
N GLN A 169 11.40 7.92 11.53
CA GLN A 169 12.76 7.40 11.59
C GLN A 169 13.41 7.37 10.19
N ALA A 170 12.66 7.01 9.15
CA ALA A 170 13.14 7.04 7.76
C ALA A 170 13.65 8.43 7.35
N PHE A 171 12.89 9.50 7.66
CA PHE A 171 13.33 10.88 7.41
C PHE A 171 14.56 11.25 8.23
N ALA A 172 14.55 10.93 9.53
CA ALA A 172 15.64 11.28 10.44
C ALA A 172 16.98 10.66 10.01
N GLU A 173 16.99 9.36 9.69
CA GLU A 173 18.20 8.63 9.28
C GLU A 173 18.69 9.07 7.89
N SER A 174 17.77 9.44 7.00
CA SER A 174 18.09 10.01 5.69
C SER A 174 18.58 11.47 5.77
N LYS A 175 18.57 12.09 6.96
CA LYS A 175 18.87 13.52 7.18
C LYS A 175 17.98 14.44 6.33
N LEU A 176 16.74 14.00 6.09
CA LEU A 176 15.73 14.74 5.33
C LEU A 176 14.71 15.32 6.29
N THR A 177 14.18 16.49 5.95
CA THR A 177 13.13 17.12 6.75
C THR A 177 11.79 16.50 6.40
N MET A 178 11.11 15.92 7.39
CA MET A 178 9.74 15.48 7.24
C MET A 178 8.84 16.69 6.94
N PRO A 179 7.92 16.61 5.95
CA PRO A 179 6.97 17.68 5.68
C PRO A 179 6.16 18.03 6.93
N GLN A 180 5.79 19.31 7.07
CA GLN A 180 4.87 19.73 8.12
C GLN A 180 3.44 19.32 7.77
N TYR A 181 2.73 18.79 8.77
CA TYR A 181 1.34 18.38 8.65
C TYR A 181 0.49 19.08 9.70
N PHE A 182 -0.63 19.67 9.29
CA PHE A 182 -1.56 20.34 10.20
C PHE A 182 -2.42 19.38 10.99
N GLY A 183 -2.66 18.19 10.43
CA GLY A 183 -3.57 17.23 10.99
C GLY A 183 -3.65 15.94 10.18
N ILE A 184 -4.47 15.03 10.70
CA ILE A 184 -4.80 13.76 10.10
C ILE A 184 -6.32 13.66 10.05
N ASP A 185 -6.87 13.51 8.85
CA ASP A 185 -8.31 13.37 8.63
C ASP A 185 -8.66 11.95 8.19
N ILE A 186 -9.86 11.49 8.57
CA ILE A 186 -10.49 10.32 7.96
C ILE A 186 -11.13 10.78 6.64
N ARG A 187 -10.71 10.20 5.51
CA ARG A 187 -11.25 10.54 4.18
C ARG A 187 -11.50 9.29 3.34
N PRO A 188 -12.54 9.28 2.50
CA PRO A 188 -12.73 8.21 1.52
C PRO A 188 -11.65 8.31 0.43
N ARG A 189 -11.37 7.18 -0.24
CA ARG A 189 -10.36 7.11 -1.29
C ARG A 189 -10.58 8.15 -2.41
N SER A 190 -11.82 8.45 -2.80
CA SER A 190 -12.16 9.48 -3.80
C SER A 190 -11.63 10.86 -3.52
N HIS A 191 -11.50 11.20 -2.24
CA HIS A 191 -11.01 12.51 -1.83
C HIS A 191 -9.57 12.77 -2.25
N LEU A 192 -8.76 11.73 -2.47
CA LEU A 192 -7.33 11.86 -2.77
C LEU A 192 -7.06 12.25 -4.23
N LYS A 193 -8.04 12.07 -5.13
CA LYS A 193 -7.89 12.21 -6.59
C LYS A 193 -6.78 11.32 -7.16
N SER A 194 -5.53 11.80 -7.21
CA SER A 194 -4.39 11.03 -7.73
C SER A 194 -3.70 10.26 -6.61
N LEU A 195 -3.84 8.94 -6.61
CA LEU A 195 -3.29 8.05 -5.60
C LEU A 195 -2.28 7.08 -6.21
N ALA A 196 -1.10 6.96 -5.60
CA ALA A 196 -0.10 5.99 -5.99
C ALA A 196 -0.14 4.73 -5.13
N MET A 197 -0.90 3.74 -5.58
CA MET A 197 -0.87 2.39 -5.01
C MET A 197 0.34 1.63 -5.53
N TYR A 198 1.52 1.93 -5.01
CA TYR A 198 2.76 1.32 -5.50
C TYR A 198 3.13 0.05 -4.73
N PHE A 199 3.07 0.10 -3.40
CA PHE A 199 3.43 -1.04 -2.56
C PHE A 199 2.52 -1.13 -1.33
N MET A 200 2.27 -2.34 -0.89
CA MET A 200 1.51 -2.67 0.32
C MET A 200 2.29 -3.70 1.12
N VAL A 201 2.14 -3.69 2.45
CA VAL A 201 2.63 -4.76 3.30
C VAL A 201 1.47 -5.57 3.85
N VAL A 202 1.64 -6.89 3.95
CA VAL A 202 0.68 -7.80 4.57
C VAL A 202 1.45 -8.76 5.44
N GLY A 203 1.25 -8.68 6.76
CA GLY A 203 2.14 -9.40 7.67
C GLY A 203 3.59 -8.91 7.53
N SER A 204 4.48 -9.85 7.26
CA SER A 204 5.89 -9.59 6.94
C SER A 204 6.18 -9.45 5.44
N ASP A 205 5.19 -9.68 4.58
CA ASP A 205 5.38 -9.72 3.13
C ASP A 205 5.16 -8.34 2.50
N VAL A 206 5.97 -8.02 1.48
CA VAL A 206 5.85 -6.81 0.67
C VAL A 206 5.23 -7.17 -0.68
N PHE A 207 4.22 -6.41 -1.08
CA PHE A 207 3.54 -6.52 -2.37
C PHE A 207 3.85 -5.29 -3.22
N CYS A 208 4.40 -5.48 -4.41
CA CYS A 208 4.45 -4.47 -5.46
C CYS A 208 3.13 -4.50 -6.23
N LEU A 209 2.38 -3.41 -6.15
CA LEU A 209 1.08 -3.23 -6.79
C LEU A 209 1.17 -2.54 -8.16
N ARG A 210 2.34 -1.98 -8.51
CA ARG A 210 2.54 -1.35 -9.82
C ARG A 210 2.30 -2.33 -10.97
N THR A 211 1.74 -1.84 -12.06
CA THR A 211 1.52 -2.61 -13.29
C THR A 211 2.83 -2.99 -14.00
N ASN A 212 3.89 -2.23 -13.78
CA ASN A 212 5.24 -2.52 -14.24
C ASN A 212 6.25 -2.38 -13.09
N LEU A 213 7.32 -3.16 -13.14
CA LEU A 213 8.31 -3.21 -12.06
C LEU A 213 9.26 -2.00 -12.06
N ARG A 214 9.49 -1.35 -13.22
CA ARG A 214 10.42 -0.21 -13.38
C ARG A 214 11.79 -0.46 -12.74
N GLU A 215 12.33 -1.66 -12.96
CA GLU A 215 13.48 -2.23 -12.25
C GLU A 215 14.71 -1.33 -12.22
N GLN A 216 14.95 -0.59 -13.30
CA GLN A 216 16.11 0.30 -13.44
C GLN A 216 15.85 1.73 -12.97
N GLU A 217 14.59 2.14 -12.82
CA GLU A 217 14.18 3.52 -12.61
C GLU A 217 13.74 3.80 -11.17
N ASP A 218 13.09 2.83 -10.51
CA ASP A 218 12.54 3.02 -9.17
C ASP A 218 13.56 2.67 -8.08
N VAL A 219 14.03 3.71 -7.38
CA VAL A 219 14.98 3.58 -6.27
C VAL A 219 14.40 2.75 -5.10
N ALA A 220 13.07 2.57 -5.05
CA ALA A 220 12.38 1.70 -4.09
C ALA A 220 13.04 0.32 -3.97
N TRP A 221 13.44 -0.30 -5.08
CA TRP A 221 14.08 -1.62 -5.06
C TRP A 221 15.39 -1.61 -4.28
N THR A 222 16.22 -0.58 -4.46
CA THR A 222 17.49 -0.45 -3.73
C THR A 222 17.25 -0.19 -2.24
N ILE A 223 16.20 0.55 -1.89
CA ILE A 223 15.80 0.81 -0.50
C ILE A 223 15.34 -0.48 0.18
N LEU A 224 14.48 -1.25 -0.48
CA LEU A 224 13.99 -2.54 0.01
C LEU A 224 15.16 -3.52 0.24
N ALA A 225 16.04 -3.69 -0.75
CA ALA A 225 17.22 -4.55 -0.64
C ALA A 225 18.14 -4.11 0.52
N SER A 226 18.39 -2.80 0.66
CA SER A 226 19.20 -2.26 1.77
C SER A 226 18.57 -2.49 3.14
N GLY A 227 17.23 -2.54 3.20
CA GLY A 227 16.47 -2.83 4.41
C GLY A 227 16.44 -4.31 4.81
N GLY A 228 17.03 -5.17 3.98
CA GLY A 228 17.06 -6.63 4.16
C GLY A 228 15.83 -7.34 3.58
N ILE A 229 15.10 -6.70 2.67
CA ILE A 229 14.01 -7.34 1.92
C ILE A 229 14.61 -8.02 0.69
N ASP A 230 14.53 -9.34 0.64
CA ASP A 230 15.02 -10.18 -0.44
C ASP A 230 13.88 -10.78 -1.29
N LYS A 231 12.63 -10.63 -0.87
CA LYS A 231 11.46 -11.17 -1.57
C LYS A 231 10.31 -10.16 -1.61
N VAL A 232 9.70 -10.01 -2.79
CA VAL A 232 8.52 -9.19 -3.03
C VAL A 232 7.51 -9.94 -3.90
N TYR A 233 6.23 -9.90 -3.55
CA TYR A 233 5.17 -10.37 -4.43
C TYR A 233 4.78 -9.30 -5.45
N HIS A 234 4.74 -9.63 -6.73
CA HIS A 234 4.20 -8.75 -7.76
C HIS A 234 2.73 -9.07 -8.00
N LEU A 235 1.86 -8.17 -7.58
CA LEU A 235 0.42 -8.20 -7.75
C LEU A 235 0.01 -6.94 -8.54
N PRO A 236 0.21 -6.91 -9.87
CA PRO A 236 -0.07 -5.72 -10.67
C PRO A 236 -1.56 -5.36 -10.57
N ALA A 237 -1.86 -4.25 -9.90
CA ALA A 237 -3.22 -3.93 -9.45
C ALA A 237 -3.62 -2.47 -9.68
N PHE A 238 -4.92 -2.25 -9.90
CA PHE A 238 -5.55 -0.92 -9.88
C PHE A 238 -6.64 -0.84 -8.79
N PRO A 239 -6.96 0.36 -8.28
CA PRO A 239 -8.19 0.56 -7.51
C PRO A 239 -9.41 0.23 -8.37
N MET A 240 -10.33 -0.55 -7.80
CA MET A 240 -11.54 -1.04 -8.46
C MET A 240 -12.80 -0.63 -7.68
N THR A 241 -13.86 -0.36 -8.43
CA THR A 241 -15.23 -0.22 -7.90
C THR A 241 -16.05 -1.42 -8.36
N ILE A 242 -16.82 -2.01 -7.45
CA ILE A 242 -17.71 -3.14 -7.73
C ILE A 242 -19.13 -2.86 -7.24
N ASN A 243 -20.10 -3.67 -7.68
CA ASN A 243 -21.44 -3.68 -7.11
C ASN A 243 -21.50 -4.60 -5.88
N GLU A 244 -22.52 -4.43 -5.04
CA GLU A 244 -22.74 -5.28 -3.85
C GLU A 244 -22.87 -6.78 -4.20
N SER A 245 -23.41 -7.10 -5.38
CA SER A 245 -23.53 -8.47 -5.89
C SER A 245 -22.19 -9.19 -6.04
N ASP A 246 -21.12 -8.44 -6.28
CA ASP A 246 -19.81 -8.98 -6.63
C ASP A 246 -18.91 -9.14 -5.39
N LEU A 247 -19.38 -8.67 -4.23
CA LEU A 247 -18.60 -8.68 -2.98
C LEU A 247 -18.20 -10.10 -2.55
N ASN A 248 -19.06 -11.09 -2.74
CA ASN A 248 -18.72 -12.47 -2.38
C ASN A 248 -17.57 -13.02 -3.23
N GLU A 249 -17.55 -12.70 -4.53
CA GLU A 249 -16.45 -13.04 -5.43
C GLU A 249 -15.17 -12.32 -5.01
N ALA A 250 -15.24 -11.01 -4.71
CA ALA A 250 -14.11 -10.22 -4.25
C ALA A 250 -13.50 -10.69 -2.93
N LYS A 251 -14.32 -11.23 -2.03
CA LYS A 251 -13.89 -11.87 -0.77
C LYS A 251 -13.53 -13.36 -0.95
N GLY A 252 -13.61 -13.89 -2.16
CA GLY A 252 -13.34 -15.29 -2.51
C GLY A 252 -14.26 -16.29 -1.81
N ARG A 253 -15.49 -15.89 -1.48
CA ARG A 253 -16.48 -16.72 -0.75
C ARG A 253 -17.30 -17.63 -1.69
N THR A 254 -17.02 -17.57 -2.98
CA THR A 254 -17.64 -18.35 -4.06
C THR A 254 -16.70 -19.43 -4.58
#